data_AF-A0A351IST4-F1
#
_entry.id   AF-A0A351IST4-F1
#
_cell.length_a   1.000
_cell.length_b   1.000
_cell.length_c   1.000
_cell.angle_alpha   90.00
_cell.angle_beta   90.00
_cell.angle_gamma   90.00
#
_symmetry.space_group_name_H-M   'P 1'
#
loop_
_entity.id
_entity.type
_entity.pdbx_description
1 polymer ?
#
loop_
_entity_poly.entity_id
_entity_poly.type
_entity_poly.pdbx_seq_one_letter_code
_entity_poly.pdbx_strand_id
1 'polypeptide(L)'
;MQKRHILFFSSLIAVAVLVHGVFVFAISNSALVDSVKSSFHHWNVMAQVALGETPVNARELCSQVNDSSSAIDISGRILGLTAAGIDPRTCAVDLIHALKSKVSQNHIGDPLLINDDIFAGLALISAGESVSDSAVQSALAIVKNNQQSNGSFGYAVGGGDDVDMTSAAVAFLRVAGSDTSSAVAYLKRKQNSDGGFPAYGQTMSNIYSSSWVAAFAQGQSWSNGGATLAQYLEKDTTTTSAAFRVIAEQGYAIPVHIIQPSQSNISSSGNAQENQTGTSIASNSQDFVYAKIVSDSFAECSASVSVTTPLQVVLDAGKKCGLDVVVVDTTLGKYVSAIGNKSASGTRGWMYAVNDRKGDVAAGEYRLMFGDKVMWFYGDAQERAPAFGSVSSTVSGAIATQSSVSLNVIVDIPQQVSVGGGGTVAHEARIELDDTSAFFGTLRRGEKTSVQVPVSNRGGVDLTIGAQVSGSDLFVQNLEINSAYWADFQSSLGVNEHKTLDVGVSVPSAYNRAGTHTGEMVIWGKARN
;
A
#
# COMPACT_ATOMS: atom_id res chain seq x y z
N MET A 1 5.93 -68.40 -67.25
CA MET A 1 5.47 -67.94 -65.92
C MET A 1 5.91 -66.48 -65.70
N GLN A 2 5.35 -65.80 -64.70
CA GLN A 2 5.16 -64.34 -64.70
C GLN A 2 6.44 -63.49 -64.66
N LYS A 3 6.38 -62.34 -65.37
CA LYS A 3 7.25 -61.18 -65.15
C LYS A 3 6.92 -60.59 -63.76
N ARG A 4 7.93 -60.29 -62.93
CA ARG A 4 7.74 -59.50 -61.71
C ARG A 4 7.92 -58.01 -62.02
N HIS A 5 6.97 -57.21 -61.57
CA HIS A 5 6.98 -55.76 -61.77
C HIS A 5 7.99 -55.09 -60.84
N ILE A 6 8.75 -54.14 -61.39
CA ILE A 6 9.48 -53.13 -60.63
C ILE A 6 8.46 -52.04 -60.27
N LEU A 7 8.31 -51.74 -58.99
CA LEU A 7 7.56 -50.57 -58.52
C LEU A 7 8.52 -49.57 -57.87
N PHE A 8 8.41 -48.32 -58.31
CA PHE A 8 9.13 -47.18 -57.77
C PHE A 8 8.69 -46.88 -56.33
N PHE A 9 9.64 -46.48 -55.48
CA PHE A 9 9.36 -45.62 -54.34
C PHE A 9 10.37 -44.47 -54.34
N SER A 10 9.91 -43.28 -54.71
CA SER A 10 10.63 -42.03 -54.56
C SER A 10 10.62 -41.60 -53.09
N SER A 11 11.80 -41.50 -52.46
CA SER A 11 11.91 -40.94 -51.10
C SER A 11 11.73 -39.43 -51.14
N LEU A 12 10.55 -38.95 -50.72
CA LEU A 12 10.30 -37.53 -50.49
C LEU A 12 11.04 -37.09 -49.23
N ILE A 13 12.02 -36.20 -49.37
CA ILE A 13 12.72 -35.60 -48.22
C ILE A 13 11.78 -34.54 -47.62
N ALA A 14 11.12 -34.90 -46.52
CA ALA A 14 10.37 -33.93 -45.72
C ALA A 14 11.34 -33.07 -44.90
N VAL A 15 11.63 -31.87 -45.38
CA VAL A 15 12.32 -30.84 -44.58
C VAL A 15 11.34 -30.37 -43.50
N ALA A 16 11.46 -30.94 -42.30
CA ALA A 16 10.74 -30.45 -41.13
C ALA A 16 11.31 -29.08 -40.72
N VAL A 17 10.69 -28.01 -41.19
CA VAL A 17 10.96 -26.65 -40.70
C VAL A 17 10.53 -26.60 -39.25
N LEU A 18 11.51 -26.59 -38.35
CA LEU A 18 11.33 -26.35 -36.92
C LEU A 18 10.95 -24.88 -36.69
N VAL A 19 9.67 -24.58 -36.98
CA VAL A 19 9.03 -23.35 -36.52
C VAL A 19 9.08 -23.41 -35.00
N HIS A 20 10.01 -22.66 -34.42
CA HIS A 20 10.00 -22.40 -32.99
C HIS A 20 8.73 -21.62 -32.71
N GLY A 21 7.76 -22.29 -32.09
CA GLY A 21 6.52 -21.66 -31.67
C GLY A 21 6.85 -20.53 -30.71
N VAL A 22 6.82 -19.29 -31.21
CA VAL A 22 6.59 -18.14 -30.34
C VAL A 22 5.24 -18.41 -29.71
N PHE A 23 5.25 -18.75 -28.42
CA PHE A 23 4.05 -18.74 -27.60
C PHE A 23 3.63 -17.27 -27.46
N VAL A 24 2.94 -16.78 -28.50
CA VAL A 24 2.10 -15.60 -28.36
C VAL A 24 1.02 -16.02 -27.38
N PHE A 25 1.09 -15.51 -26.15
CA PHE A 25 0.04 -15.67 -25.14
C PHE A 25 -1.18 -14.84 -25.58
N ALA A 26 -1.85 -15.32 -26.62
CA ALA A 26 -3.01 -14.71 -27.24
C ALA A 26 -4.26 -15.00 -26.40
N ILE A 27 -4.35 -14.32 -25.27
CA ILE A 27 -5.44 -13.45 -24.83
C ILE A 27 -4.87 -12.85 -23.54
N SER A 28 -4.34 -11.63 -23.63
CA SER A 28 -4.08 -10.82 -22.45
C SER A 28 -5.37 -10.78 -21.63
N ASN A 29 -5.27 -11.00 -20.32
CA ASN A 29 -6.44 -10.92 -19.44
C ASN A 29 -7.05 -9.53 -19.64
N SER A 30 -8.24 -9.46 -20.27
CA SER A 30 -8.75 -8.20 -20.81
C SER A 30 -8.92 -7.18 -19.70
N ALA A 31 -9.27 -7.63 -18.50
CA ALA A 31 -9.35 -6.79 -17.30
C ALA A 31 -8.00 -6.14 -16.92
N LEU A 32 -6.85 -6.80 -17.12
CA LEU A 32 -5.53 -6.19 -16.89
C LEU A 32 -5.25 -5.09 -17.92
N VAL A 33 -5.56 -5.35 -19.19
CA VAL A 33 -5.39 -4.36 -20.27
C VAL A 33 -6.32 -3.17 -20.07
N ASP A 34 -7.59 -3.41 -19.77
CA ASP A 34 -8.59 -2.38 -19.49
C ASP A 34 -8.17 -1.55 -18.26
N SER A 35 -7.68 -2.19 -17.19
CA SER A 35 -7.17 -1.50 -16.00
C SER A 35 -5.92 -0.67 -16.26
N VAL A 36 -5.02 -1.14 -17.12
CA VAL A 36 -3.83 -0.40 -17.57
C VAL A 36 -4.24 0.81 -18.42
N LYS A 37 -5.27 0.69 -19.26
CA LYS A 37 -5.76 1.78 -20.11
C LYS A 37 -6.67 2.77 -19.36
N SER A 38 -7.31 2.37 -18.25
CA SER A 38 -8.24 3.21 -17.49
C SER A 38 -7.57 4.25 -16.58
N SER A 39 -6.25 4.16 -16.36
CA SER A 39 -5.52 5.04 -15.44
C SER A 39 -4.22 5.54 -16.10
N PHE A 40 -3.94 6.85 -16.00
CA PHE A 40 -2.78 7.45 -16.64
C PHE A 40 -1.65 7.74 -15.64
N HIS A 41 -0.60 6.93 -15.71
CA HIS A 41 0.69 7.16 -15.05
C HIS A 41 1.79 6.39 -15.79
N HIS A 42 3.05 6.78 -15.59
CA HIS A 42 4.24 6.20 -16.23
C HIS A 42 4.32 4.65 -16.20
N TRP A 43 3.92 3.94 -15.13
CA TRP A 43 3.83 2.46 -15.15
C TRP A 43 2.83 1.95 -16.19
N ASN A 44 1.65 2.56 -16.29
CA ASN A 44 0.64 2.21 -17.29
C ASN A 44 1.06 2.63 -18.71
N VAL A 45 1.88 3.67 -18.86
CA VAL A 45 2.52 4.01 -20.15
C VAL A 45 3.52 2.92 -20.56
N MET A 46 4.39 2.49 -19.64
CA MET A 46 5.30 1.36 -19.86
C MET A 46 4.55 0.06 -20.23
N ALA A 47 3.44 -0.23 -19.56
CA ALA A 47 2.62 -1.42 -19.82
C ALA A 47 1.87 -1.35 -21.17
N GLN A 48 1.37 -0.17 -21.58
CA GLN A 48 0.80 0.01 -22.91
C GLN A 48 1.86 -0.18 -24.00
N VAL A 49 3.07 0.35 -23.81
CA VAL A 49 4.19 0.15 -24.75
C VAL A 49 4.56 -1.33 -24.85
N ALA A 50 4.55 -2.07 -23.72
CA ALA A 50 4.78 -3.52 -23.72
C ALA A 50 3.69 -4.29 -24.51
N LEU A 51 2.45 -3.79 -24.54
CA LEU A 51 1.36 -4.29 -25.40
C LEU A 51 1.48 -3.87 -26.88
N GLY A 52 2.51 -3.09 -27.25
CA GLY A 52 2.70 -2.54 -28.60
C GLY A 52 1.93 -1.23 -28.88
N GLU A 53 1.40 -0.57 -27.85
CA GLU A 53 0.64 0.69 -27.96
C GLU A 53 1.38 1.86 -27.30
N THR A 54 1.68 2.92 -28.04
CA THR A 54 2.23 4.16 -27.45
C THR A 54 1.08 5.12 -27.13
N PRO A 55 0.82 5.47 -25.85
CA PRO A 55 -0.27 6.39 -25.51
C PRO A 55 -0.04 7.78 -26.09
N VAL A 56 -1.03 8.32 -26.81
CA VAL A 56 -0.94 9.64 -27.46
C VAL A 56 -0.65 10.77 -26.47
N ASN A 57 -1.08 10.59 -25.21
CA ASN A 57 -0.89 11.55 -24.13
C ASN A 57 0.36 11.27 -23.27
N ALA A 58 1.23 10.31 -23.63
CA ALA A 58 2.44 9.99 -22.86
C ALA A 58 3.37 11.20 -22.62
N ARG A 59 3.32 12.22 -23.49
CA ARG A 59 4.07 13.48 -23.32
C ARG A 59 3.57 14.34 -22.15
N GLU A 60 2.36 14.12 -21.63
CA GLU A 60 1.85 14.76 -20.40
C GLU A 60 2.68 14.39 -19.16
N LEU A 61 3.46 13.29 -19.19
CA LEU A 61 4.42 12.99 -18.14
C LEU A 61 5.47 14.10 -17.95
N CYS A 62 5.76 14.90 -18.99
CA CYS A 62 6.66 16.05 -18.90
C CYS A 62 6.16 17.16 -17.95
N SER A 63 4.85 17.32 -17.75
CA SER A 63 4.27 18.38 -16.92
C SER A 63 3.89 17.93 -15.51
N GLN A 64 4.03 16.63 -15.19
CA GLN A 64 3.78 16.09 -13.86
C GLN A 64 4.95 16.31 -12.88
N VAL A 65 6.12 16.70 -13.37
CA VAL A 65 7.35 16.91 -12.59
C VAL A 65 8.10 18.15 -13.07
N ASN A 66 8.96 18.70 -12.21
CA ASN A 66 9.85 19.83 -12.51
C ASN A 66 11.14 19.73 -11.67
N ASP A 67 12.05 20.71 -11.78
CA ASP A 67 13.33 20.72 -11.08
C ASP A 67 13.23 20.61 -9.54
N SER A 68 12.09 20.96 -8.94
CA SER A 68 11.87 20.83 -7.48
C SER A 68 11.35 19.45 -7.05
N SER A 69 10.90 18.61 -7.99
CA SER A 69 10.40 17.26 -7.70
C SER A 69 11.49 16.34 -7.11
N SER A 70 11.06 15.26 -6.46
CA SER A 70 11.96 14.25 -5.89
C SER A 70 12.70 13.47 -6.99
N ALA A 71 13.83 12.83 -6.64
CA ALA A 71 14.58 12.00 -7.59
C ALA A 71 13.73 10.82 -8.10
N ILE A 72 13.01 10.12 -7.20
CA ILE A 72 12.10 9.03 -7.57
C ILE A 72 10.96 9.50 -8.50
N ASP A 73 10.39 10.70 -8.27
CA ASP A 73 9.32 11.23 -9.12
C ASP A 73 9.78 11.53 -10.54
N ILE A 74 10.92 12.21 -10.67
CA ILE A 74 11.53 12.52 -11.97
C ILE A 74 11.90 11.21 -12.68
N SER A 75 12.49 10.26 -11.96
CA SER A 75 12.91 8.96 -12.50
C SER A 75 11.75 8.16 -13.10
N GLY A 76 10.61 8.07 -12.41
CA GLY A 76 9.44 7.38 -12.96
C GLY A 76 8.91 8.04 -14.24
N ARG A 77 8.90 9.38 -14.31
CA ARG A 77 8.41 10.11 -15.49
C ARG A 77 9.37 9.93 -16.67
N ILE A 78 10.68 9.95 -16.43
CA ILE A 78 11.69 9.54 -17.42
C ILE A 78 11.41 8.13 -17.94
N LEU A 79 11.26 7.13 -17.06
CA LEU A 79 11.03 5.74 -17.47
C LEU A 79 9.78 5.58 -18.36
N GLY A 80 8.69 6.29 -18.04
CA GLY A 80 7.48 6.30 -18.87
C GLY A 80 7.67 7.03 -20.22
N LEU A 81 8.38 8.16 -20.23
CA LEU A 81 8.69 8.91 -21.45
C LEU A 81 9.59 8.09 -22.39
N THR A 82 10.66 7.47 -21.88
CA THR A 82 11.61 6.68 -22.69
C THR A 82 10.96 5.41 -23.21
N ALA A 83 10.06 4.79 -22.44
CA ALA A 83 9.17 3.72 -22.92
C ALA A 83 8.37 4.18 -24.15
N ALA A 84 7.72 5.34 -24.07
CA ALA A 84 7.00 5.94 -25.19
C ALA A 84 7.89 6.49 -26.32
N GLY A 85 9.21 6.30 -26.26
CA GLY A 85 10.17 6.82 -27.25
C GLY A 85 10.40 8.33 -27.19
N ILE A 86 9.94 9.01 -26.14
CA ILE A 86 10.05 10.46 -25.95
C ILE A 86 11.33 10.76 -25.17
N ASP A 87 12.20 11.60 -25.73
CA ASP A 87 13.40 12.08 -25.05
C ASP A 87 13.05 13.07 -23.92
N PRO A 88 13.31 12.77 -22.64
CA PRO A 88 12.95 13.64 -21.51
C PRO A 88 13.67 15.00 -21.52
N ARG A 89 14.76 15.13 -22.28
CA ARG A 89 15.45 16.42 -22.52
C ARG A 89 14.61 17.40 -23.35
N THR A 90 13.57 16.90 -24.01
CA THR A 90 12.63 17.71 -24.82
C THR A 90 11.39 18.17 -24.06
N CYS A 91 11.28 17.86 -22.77
CA CYS A 91 10.27 18.45 -21.89
C CYS A 91 10.55 19.95 -21.64
N ALA A 92 9.60 20.69 -21.05
CA ALA A 92 9.79 22.12 -20.77
C ALA A 92 10.91 22.38 -19.73
N VAL A 93 11.11 21.41 -18.84
CA VAL A 93 12.29 21.24 -18.00
C VAL A 93 13.06 20.05 -18.57
N ASP A 94 14.38 20.15 -18.76
CA ASP A 94 15.21 18.98 -19.09
C ASP A 94 15.24 18.04 -17.88
N LEU A 95 14.46 16.97 -17.93
CA LEU A 95 14.32 16.04 -16.80
C LEU A 95 15.61 15.26 -16.52
N ILE A 96 16.52 15.14 -17.49
CA ILE A 96 17.81 14.48 -17.29
C ILE A 96 18.76 15.41 -16.55
N HIS A 97 18.79 16.69 -16.92
CA HIS A 97 19.48 17.71 -16.14
C HIS A 97 18.90 17.81 -14.73
N ALA A 98 17.58 17.86 -14.60
CA ALA A 98 16.88 17.92 -13.31
C ALA A 98 17.26 16.75 -12.41
N LEU A 99 17.28 15.51 -12.92
CA LEU A 99 17.67 14.33 -12.15
C LEU A 99 19.16 14.34 -11.78
N LYS A 100 20.06 14.68 -12.72
CA LYS A 100 21.51 14.80 -12.43
C LYS A 100 21.82 15.92 -11.42
N SER A 101 20.99 16.96 -11.34
CA SER A 101 21.12 18.02 -10.32
C SER A 101 20.86 17.53 -8.88
N LYS A 102 20.25 16.35 -8.71
CA LYS A 102 20.00 15.70 -7.41
C LYS A 102 21.19 14.91 -6.90
N VAL A 103 22.33 14.88 -7.61
CA VAL A 103 23.56 14.24 -7.14
C VAL A 103 24.11 15.01 -5.94
N SER A 104 24.17 14.36 -4.77
CA SER A 104 24.74 14.91 -3.53
C SER A 104 25.42 13.79 -2.74
N GLN A 105 26.64 14.02 -2.26
CA GLN A 105 27.41 13.04 -1.47
C GLN A 105 27.53 11.64 -2.11
N ASN A 106 27.60 11.57 -3.44
CA ASN A 106 27.58 10.36 -4.28
C ASN A 106 26.25 9.59 -4.31
N HIS A 107 25.17 10.11 -3.74
CA HIS A 107 23.79 9.64 -3.94
C HIS A 107 23.06 10.50 -4.98
N ILE A 108 22.02 9.98 -5.60
CA ILE A 108 21.00 10.76 -6.32
C ILE A 108 19.73 10.79 -5.45
N GLY A 109 19.29 11.99 -5.03
CA GLY A 109 18.08 12.13 -4.21
C GLY A 109 18.36 12.21 -2.71
N ASP A 110 17.54 11.53 -1.90
CA ASP A 110 17.76 11.46 -0.45
C ASP A 110 18.91 10.48 -0.13
N PRO A 111 20.01 10.91 0.52
CA PRO A 111 21.15 10.05 0.82
C PRO A 111 20.84 8.92 1.83
N LEU A 112 19.65 8.92 2.44
CA LEU A 112 19.17 7.81 3.27
C LEU A 112 18.49 6.71 2.45
N LEU A 113 18.18 6.93 1.16
CA LEU A 113 17.36 6.03 0.34
C LEU A 113 18.17 5.38 -0.80
N ILE A 114 18.32 4.06 -0.77
CA ILE A 114 18.89 3.29 -1.89
C ILE A 114 17.89 3.26 -3.07
N ASN A 115 16.60 3.33 -2.76
CA ASN A 115 15.51 3.43 -3.73
C ASN A 115 15.75 4.51 -4.80
N ASP A 116 16.15 5.71 -4.38
CA ASP A 116 16.32 6.84 -5.30
C ASP A 116 17.47 6.59 -6.27
N ASP A 117 18.61 6.07 -5.79
CA ASP A 117 19.74 5.67 -6.62
C ASP A 117 19.37 4.55 -7.63
N ILE A 118 18.61 3.53 -7.21
CA ILE A 118 18.16 2.43 -8.09
C ILE A 118 17.33 2.99 -9.25
N PHE A 119 16.30 3.80 -8.93
CA PHE A 119 15.37 4.31 -9.95
C PHE A 119 15.99 5.42 -10.80
N ALA A 120 16.85 6.25 -10.23
CA ALA A 120 17.59 7.26 -10.98
C ALA A 120 18.59 6.63 -11.95
N GLY A 121 19.31 5.59 -11.52
CA GLY A 121 20.21 4.82 -12.39
C GLY A 121 19.46 4.16 -13.56
N LEU A 122 18.30 3.56 -13.29
CA LEU A 122 17.40 3.01 -14.32
C LEU A 122 16.94 4.09 -15.32
N ALA A 123 16.49 5.24 -14.81
CA ALA A 123 15.97 6.35 -15.61
C ALA A 123 17.04 7.01 -16.50
N LEU A 124 18.23 7.27 -15.95
CA LEU A 124 19.34 7.83 -16.72
C LEU A 124 19.74 6.90 -17.87
N ILE A 125 19.90 5.59 -17.59
CA ILE A 125 20.23 4.60 -18.63
C ILE A 125 19.09 4.47 -19.64
N SER A 126 17.81 4.49 -19.23
CA SER A 126 16.69 4.42 -20.17
C SER A 126 16.61 5.64 -21.11
N ALA A 127 17.10 6.80 -20.65
CA ALA A 127 17.25 8.02 -21.45
C ALA A 127 18.53 8.06 -22.31
N GLY A 128 19.26 6.95 -22.41
CA GLY A 128 20.46 6.83 -23.23
C GLY A 128 21.72 7.46 -22.63
N GLU A 129 21.75 7.73 -21.32
CA GLU A 129 23.00 8.11 -20.64
C GLU A 129 23.98 6.93 -20.62
N SER A 130 25.27 7.24 -20.78
CA SER A 130 26.32 6.22 -20.70
C SER A 130 26.38 5.60 -19.31
N VAL A 131 26.65 4.30 -19.22
CA VAL A 131 27.01 3.66 -17.95
C VAL A 131 28.23 4.31 -17.29
N SER A 132 29.08 4.99 -18.06
CA SER A 132 30.25 5.75 -17.58
C SER A 132 29.93 7.20 -17.16
N ASP A 133 28.68 7.65 -17.24
CA ASP A 133 28.28 8.97 -16.75
C ASP A 133 28.46 9.07 -15.23
N SER A 134 28.86 10.25 -14.73
CA SER A 134 29.18 10.43 -13.31
C SER A 134 27.98 10.25 -12.38
N ALA A 135 26.76 10.59 -12.81
CA ALA A 135 25.57 10.33 -12.01
C ALA A 135 25.23 8.84 -11.99
N VAL A 136 25.28 8.17 -13.15
CA VAL A 136 25.07 6.71 -13.24
C VAL A 136 26.09 5.94 -12.41
N GLN A 137 27.37 6.35 -12.43
CA GLN A 137 28.42 5.75 -11.59
C GLN A 137 28.22 6.02 -10.10
N SER A 138 27.69 7.18 -9.72
CA SER A 138 27.34 7.51 -8.33
C SER A 138 26.27 6.54 -7.80
N ALA A 139 25.13 6.46 -8.49
CA ALA A 139 24.05 5.52 -8.16
C ALA A 139 24.53 4.05 -8.14
N LEU A 140 25.35 3.64 -9.14
CA LEU A 140 25.89 2.29 -9.21
C LEU A 140 26.82 1.96 -8.03
N ALA A 141 27.58 2.93 -7.54
CA ALA A 141 28.43 2.78 -6.37
C ALA A 141 27.60 2.63 -5.09
N ILE A 142 26.58 3.47 -4.88
CA ILE A 142 25.69 3.35 -3.71
C ILE A 142 24.99 2.00 -3.67
N VAL A 143 24.37 1.59 -4.78
CA VAL A 143 23.66 0.31 -4.84
C VAL A 143 24.62 -0.82 -4.51
N LYS A 144 25.77 -0.93 -5.19
CA LYS A 144 26.76 -2.00 -4.90
C LYS A 144 27.26 -2.00 -3.46
N ASN A 145 27.54 -0.82 -2.88
CA ASN A 145 28.04 -0.72 -1.52
C ASN A 145 27.00 -1.08 -0.45
N ASN A 146 25.70 -1.05 -0.79
CA ASN A 146 24.60 -1.42 0.09
C ASN A 146 24.03 -2.83 -0.18
N GLN A 147 24.69 -3.65 -1.01
CA GLN A 147 24.30 -5.05 -1.14
C GLN A 147 24.62 -5.81 0.17
N GLN A 148 23.61 -6.44 0.75
CA GLN A 148 23.76 -7.23 1.98
C GLN A 148 24.49 -8.55 1.72
N SER A 149 25.05 -9.15 2.77
CA SER A 149 25.84 -10.39 2.67
C SER A 149 25.07 -11.60 2.13
N ASN A 150 23.74 -11.59 2.23
CA ASN A 150 22.86 -12.61 1.66
C ASN A 150 22.48 -12.32 0.18
N GLY A 151 22.87 -11.17 -0.36
CA GLY A 151 22.59 -10.68 -1.71
C GLY A 151 21.45 -9.66 -1.83
N SER A 152 20.71 -9.36 -0.75
CA SER A 152 19.56 -8.47 -0.75
C SER A 152 19.92 -6.98 -0.79
N PHE A 153 18.90 -6.16 -1.06
CA PHE A 153 18.89 -4.72 -0.86
C PHE A 153 17.67 -4.35 0.00
N GLY A 154 17.76 -3.22 0.70
CA GLY A 154 16.64 -2.59 1.40
C GLY A 154 16.21 -1.29 0.71
N TYR A 155 15.08 -0.72 1.13
CA TYR A 155 14.61 0.59 0.64
C TYR A 155 15.55 1.74 1.02
N ALA A 156 16.08 1.69 2.25
CA ALA A 156 16.95 2.70 2.83
C ALA A 156 18.37 2.15 3.11
N VAL A 157 19.35 3.03 3.25
CA VAL A 157 20.72 2.71 3.67
C VAL A 157 20.68 2.01 5.04
N GLY A 158 21.25 0.80 5.12
CA GLY A 158 21.14 -0.06 6.31
C GLY A 158 19.75 -0.67 6.57
N GLY A 159 18.80 -0.50 5.64
CA GLY A 159 17.47 -1.11 5.70
C GLY A 159 17.51 -2.63 5.54
N GLY A 160 16.53 -3.32 6.13
CA GLY A 160 16.45 -4.78 6.10
C GLY A 160 16.08 -5.39 4.73
N ASP A 161 16.21 -6.71 4.65
CA ASP A 161 15.78 -7.59 3.55
C ASP A 161 14.46 -7.17 2.87
N ASP A 162 14.52 -6.70 1.62
CA ASP A 162 13.36 -6.28 0.84
C ASP A 162 13.35 -6.96 -0.54
N VAL A 163 12.24 -7.60 -0.90
CA VAL A 163 12.09 -8.34 -2.18
C VAL A 163 11.88 -7.38 -3.35
N ASP A 164 11.02 -6.38 -3.16
CA ASP A 164 10.67 -5.37 -4.14
C ASP A 164 11.92 -4.58 -4.55
N MET A 165 12.66 -4.05 -3.57
CA MET A 165 13.90 -3.31 -3.78
C MET A 165 15.02 -4.18 -4.35
N THR A 166 15.13 -5.45 -3.90
CA THR A 166 16.11 -6.35 -4.52
C THR A 166 15.78 -6.63 -5.98
N SER A 167 14.51 -6.71 -6.36
CA SER A 167 14.11 -6.90 -7.75
C SER A 167 14.44 -5.69 -8.61
N ALA A 168 14.18 -4.46 -8.13
CA ALA A 168 14.52 -3.22 -8.83
C ALA A 168 16.04 -3.02 -8.94
N ALA A 169 16.81 -3.34 -7.89
CA ALA A 169 18.26 -3.34 -7.94
C ALA A 169 18.81 -4.34 -8.98
N VAL A 170 18.20 -5.53 -9.12
CA VAL A 170 18.55 -6.50 -10.18
C VAL A 170 18.31 -5.91 -11.57
N ALA A 171 17.22 -5.17 -11.80
CA ALA A 171 16.99 -4.48 -13.07
C ALA A 171 18.07 -3.43 -13.35
N PHE A 172 18.37 -2.55 -12.38
CA PHE A 172 19.40 -1.51 -12.54
C PHE A 172 20.77 -2.11 -12.83
N LEU A 173 21.21 -3.07 -12.02
CA LEU A 173 22.51 -3.71 -12.16
C LEU A 173 22.66 -4.42 -13.52
N ARG A 174 21.59 -5.03 -14.06
CA ARG A 174 21.61 -5.62 -15.41
C ARG A 174 21.83 -4.59 -16.50
N VAL A 175 21.08 -3.49 -16.52
CA VAL A 175 21.27 -2.44 -17.54
C VAL A 175 22.59 -1.67 -17.37
N ALA A 176 23.13 -1.63 -16.15
CA ALA A 176 24.47 -1.15 -15.84
C ALA A 176 25.60 -2.20 -16.06
N GLY A 177 25.31 -3.33 -16.71
CA GLY A 177 26.31 -4.36 -17.07
C GLY A 177 27.03 -5.01 -15.88
N SER A 178 26.39 -5.04 -14.71
CA SER A 178 26.95 -5.50 -13.44
C SER A 178 26.40 -6.87 -13.01
N ASP A 179 27.15 -7.61 -12.20
CA ASP A 179 26.70 -8.90 -11.68
C ASP A 179 25.45 -8.76 -10.81
N THR A 180 24.55 -9.74 -10.94
CA THR A 180 23.30 -9.86 -10.16
C THR A 180 23.14 -11.23 -9.50
N SER A 181 24.15 -12.11 -9.59
CA SER A 181 24.07 -13.50 -9.16
C SER A 181 23.61 -13.66 -7.70
N SER A 182 24.20 -12.90 -6.77
CA SER A 182 23.83 -12.94 -5.35
C SER A 182 22.39 -12.45 -5.09
N ALA A 183 21.95 -11.40 -5.79
CA ALA A 183 20.60 -10.83 -5.64
C ALA A 183 19.52 -11.74 -6.24
N VAL A 184 19.78 -12.31 -7.42
CA VAL A 184 18.91 -13.33 -8.03
C VAL A 184 18.85 -14.59 -7.14
N ALA A 185 19.96 -14.99 -6.53
CA ALA A 185 20.00 -16.11 -5.59
C ALA A 185 19.21 -15.80 -4.30
N TYR A 186 19.26 -14.57 -3.79
CA TYR A 186 18.42 -14.11 -2.67
C TYR A 186 16.94 -14.23 -3.02
N LEU A 187 16.50 -13.65 -4.16
CA LEU A 187 15.10 -13.69 -4.59
C LEU A 187 14.62 -15.14 -4.71
N LYS A 188 15.36 -16.02 -5.41
CA LYS A 188 14.99 -17.44 -5.55
C LYS A 188 14.84 -18.17 -4.21
N ARG A 189 15.54 -17.78 -3.14
CA ARG A 189 15.35 -18.33 -1.79
C ARG A 189 14.16 -17.74 -1.02
N LYS A 190 13.70 -16.53 -1.38
CA LYS A 190 12.52 -15.87 -0.79
C LYS A 190 11.21 -16.23 -1.50
N GLN A 191 11.26 -16.87 -2.67
CA GLN A 191 10.08 -17.40 -3.35
C GLN A 191 9.43 -18.51 -2.50
N ASN A 192 8.14 -18.39 -2.25
CA ASN A 192 7.35 -19.38 -1.54
C ASN A 192 6.95 -20.55 -2.47
N SER A 193 6.54 -21.67 -1.89
CA SER A 193 6.11 -22.87 -2.65
C SER A 193 4.83 -22.68 -3.47
N ASP A 194 4.04 -21.64 -3.17
CA ASP A 194 2.88 -21.24 -3.99
C ASP A 194 3.27 -20.52 -5.29
N GLY A 195 4.57 -20.21 -5.46
CA GLY A 195 5.19 -19.52 -6.59
C GLY A 195 5.39 -18.02 -6.37
N GLY A 196 4.74 -17.44 -5.36
CA GLY A 196 4.74 -16.00 -5.09
C GLY A 196 5.85 -15.55 -4.14
N PHE A 197 5.81 -14.26 -3.82
CA PHE A 197 6.80 -13.56 -3.00
C PHE A 197 6.15 -12.73 -1.90
N PRO A 198 6.71 -12.71 -0.67
CA PRO A 198 6.24 -11.86 0.40
C PRO A 198 6.74 -10.41 0.24
N ALA A 199 5.98 -9.47 0.81
CA ALA A 199 6.40 -8.09 0.97
C ALA A 199 7.38 -7.95 2.14
N TYR A 200 8.02 -6.78 2.26
CA TYR A 200 8.88 -6.43 3.37
C TYR A 200 8.26 -6.78 4.74
N GLY A 201 9.03 -7.49 5.58
CA GLY A 201 8.60 -7.91 6.93
C GLY A 201 7.51 -8.99 6.97
N GLN A 202 7.06 -9.53 5.84
CA GLN A 202 6.00 -10.53 5.76
C GLN A 202 6.55 -11.92 5.36
N THR A 203 5.71 -12.95 5.52
CA THR A 203 6.02 -14.34 5.14
C THR A 203 5.08 -14.88 4.06
N MET A 204 3.85 -14.38 3.99
CA MET A 204 2.86 -14.78 2.99
C MET A 204 3.08 -14.07 1.66
N SER A 205 2.91 -14.80 0.56
CA SER A 205 2.99 -14.25 -0.80
C SER A 205 1.90 -13.21 -1.05
N ASN A 206 2.24 -12.15 -1.78
CA ASN A 206 1.27 -11.17 -2.28
C ASN A 206 1.49 -10.85 -3.77
N ILE A 207 0.46 -10.32 -4.42
CA ILE A 207 0.46 -10.03 -5.86
C ILE A 207 1.40 -8.87 -6.25
N TYR A 208 1.60 -7.86 -5.39
CA TYR A 208 2.47 -6.71 -5.68
C TYR A 208 3.94 -7.14 -5.78
N SER A 209 4.51 -7.71 -4.72
CA SER A 209 5.92 -8.13 -4.70
C SER A 209 6.20 -9.24 -5.71
N SER A 210 5.24 -10.12 -5.94
CA SER A 210 5.32 -11.12 -7.01
C SER A 210 5.38 -10.48 -8.40
N SER A 211 4.58 -9.44 -8.66
CA SER A 211 4.58 -8.72 -9.94
C SER A 211 5.86 -7.89 -10.14
N TRP A 212 6.43 -7.33 -9.07
CA TRP A 212 7.72 -6.64 -9.11
C TRP A 212 8.87 -7.59 -9.48
N VAL A 213 8.95 -8.77 -8.85
CA VAL A 213 9.97 -9.78 -9.21
C VAL A 213 9.80 -10.26 -10.66
N ALA A 214 8.57 -10.31 -11.17
CA ALA A 214 8.31 -10.61 -12.58
C ALA A 214 8.79 -9.49 -13.51
N ALA A 215 8.43 -8.23 -13.26
CA ALA A 215 8.71 -7.11 -14.17
C ALA A 215 10.17 -6.57 -14.11
N PHE A 216 10.78 -6.54 -12.92
CA PHE A 216 12.15 -6.03 -12.74
C PHE A 216 13.19 -7.15 -12.83
N ALA A 217 12.97 -8.27 -12.13
CA ALA A 217 13.94 -9.35 -12.05
C ALA A 217 13.75 -10.45 -13.11
N GLN A 218 12.70 -10.38 -13.95
CA GLN A 218 12.34 -11.39 -14.94
C GLN A 218 12.22 -12.81 -14.33
N GLY A 219 11.54 -12.88 -13.18
CA GLY A 219 11.41 -14.10 -12.38
C GLY A 219 10.32 -15.08 -12.80
N GLN A 220 9.57 -14.83 -13.89
CA GLN A 220 8.35 -15.57 -14.26
C GLN A 220 8.53 -17.11 -14.26
N SER A 221 9.68 -17.59 -14.72
CA SER A 221 10.02 -19.01 -14.84
C SER A 221 10.62 -19.62 -13.57
N TRP A 222 10.87 -18.84 -12.52
CA TRP A 222 11.49 -19.33 -11.29
C TRP A 222 10.48 -20.13 -10.47
N SER A 223 10.96 -21.18 -9.81
CA SER A 223 10.23 -21.98 -8.81
C SER A 223 11.22 -22.39 -7.71
N ASN A 224 10.73 -22.42 -6.46
CA ASN A 224 11.45 -22.90 -5.29
C ASN A 224 10.79 -24.18 -4.75
N GLY A 225 10.81 -25.25 -5.57
CA GLY A 225 10.23 -26.55 -5.22
C GLY A 225 8.70 -26.63 -5.27
N GLY A 226 8.06 -25.68 -5.96
CA GLY A 226 6.59 -25.57 -6.05
C GLY A 226 6.14 -24.99 -7.37
N ALA A 227 5.07 -24.19 -7.36
CA ALA A 227 4.59 -23.51 -8.56
C ALA A 227 5.62 -22.46 -9.06
N THR A 228 5.53 -22.08 -10.34
CA THR A 228 6.33 -20.96 -10.87
C THR A 228 5.72 -19.62 -10.49
N LEU A 229 6.50 -18.53 -10.62
CA LEU A 229 5.97 -17.18 -10.45
C LEU A 229 4.85 -16.87 -11.45
N ALA A 230 4.98 -17.27 -12.72
CA ALA A 230 3.90 -17.18 -13.70
C ALA A 230 2.62 -17.87 -13.21
N GLN A 231 2.72 -19.10 -12.73
CA GLN A 231 1.58 -19.85 -12.18
C GLN A 231 0.99 -19.25 -10.90
N TYR A 232 1.73 -18.42 -10.17
CA TYR A 232 1.17 -17.64 -9.05
C TYR A 232 0.37 -16.44 -9.58
N LEU A 233 0.93 -15.67 -10.53
CA LEU A 233 0.27 -14.51 -11.14
C LEU A 233 -0.98 -14.89 -11.95
N GLU A 234 -0.99 -16.05 -12.61
CA GLU A 234 -2.13 -16.60 -13.37
C GLU A 234 -3.34 -16.95 -12.50
N LYS A 235 -3.14 -17.24 -11.20
CA LYS A 235 -4.23 -17.54 -10.26
C LYS A 235 -4.97 -16.28 -9.79
N ASP A 236 -4.35 -15.11 -9.90
CA ASP A 236 -4.93 -13.85 -9.46
C ASP A 236 -5.86 -13.29 -10.56
N THR A 237 -7.16 -13.36 -10.33
CA THR A 237 -8.18 -12.86 -11.26
C THR A 237 -8.47 -11.37 -11.10
N THR A 238 -7.79 -10.67 -10.18
CA THR A 238 -7.94 -9.22 -9.97
C THR A 238 -7.10 -8.44 -10.96
N THR A 239 -7.29 -7.12 -11.01
CA THR A 239 -6.44 -6.20 -11.79
C THR A 239 -5.28 -5.60 -10.98
N THR A 240 -5.01 -6.17 -9.80
CA THR A 240 -3.96 -5.66 -8.91
C THR A 240 -2.58 -5.78 -9.58
N SER A 241 -1.78 -4.72 -9.49
CA SER A 241 -0.46 -4.61 -10.13
C SER A 241 -0.46 -4.80 -11.66
N ALA A 242 -1.58 -4.51 -12.35
CA ALA A 242 -1.76 -4.80 -13.78
C ALA A 242 -0.61 -4.32 -14.67
N ALA A 243 -0.04 -3.14 -14.42
CA ALA A 243 1.11 -2.64 -15.19
C ALA A 243 2.30 -3.60 -15.20
N PHE A 244 2.76 -4.01 -14.01
CA PHE A 244 3.92 -4.90 -13.85
C PHE A 244 3.62 -6.30 -14.40
N ARG A 245 2.40 -6.80 -14.20
CA ARG A 245 1.93 -8.08 -14.75
C ARG A 245 1.94 -8.06 -16.28
N VAL A 246 1.37 -7.03 -16.89
CA VAL A 246 1.35 -6.86 -18.36
C VAL A 246 2.78 -6.75 -18.92
N ILE A 247 3.66 -5.94 -18.33
CA ILE A 247 5.07 -5.83 -18.75
C ILE A 247 5.74 -7.22 -18.74
N ALA A 248 5.54 -7.99 -17.66
CA ALA A 248 6.11 -9.32 -17.51
C ALA A 248 5.46 -10.38 -18.43
N GLU A 249 4.16 -10.34 -18.65
CA GLU A 249 3.40 -11.24 -19.54
C GLU A 249 3.80 -11.03 -21.01
N GLN A 250 4.07 -9.79 -21.42
CA GLN A 250 4.59 -9.47 -22.75
C GLN A 250 6.11 -9.73 -22.89
N GLY A 251 6.77 -10.27 -21.86
CA GLY A 251 8.18 -10.67 -21.88
C GLY A 251 9.19 -9.53 -21.72
N TYR A 252 8.74 -8.31 -21.45
CA TYR A 252 9.61 -7.16 -21.22
C TYR A 252 10.24 -7.17 -19.81
N ALA A 253 11.26 -6.34 -19.62
CA ALA A 253 11.77 -5.93 -18.32
C ALA A 253 11.56 -4.43 -18.15
N ILE A 254 11.72 -3.91 -16.94
CA ILE A 254 11.90 -2.46 -16.72
C ILE A 254 13.41 -2.15 -16.76
N PRO A 255 13.88 -1.14 -17.53
CA PRO A 255 13.11 -0.24 -18.37
C PRO A 255 12.62 -0.94 -19.65
N VAL A 256 11.36 -0.67 -20.05
CA VAL A 256 10.73 -1.30 -21.21
C VAL A 256 11.43 -0.93 -22.53
N HIS A 257 12.06 0.24 -22.59
CA HIS A 257 12.80 0.72 -23.75
C HIS A 257 13.94 1.64 -23.30
N ILE A 258 15.05 1.59 -24.05
CA ILE A 258 16.21 2.49 -23.90
C ILE A 258 16.32 3.29 -25.19
N ILE A 259 16.16 4.62 -25.10
CA ILE A 259 16.26 5.50 -26.26
C ILE A 259 17.71 5.89 -26.58
N GLN A 260 17.94 6.38 -27.79
CA GLN A 260 19.14 7.17 -28.10
C GLN A 260 18.83 8.66 -27.85
N PRO A 261 19.75 9.44 -27.26
CA PRO A 261 19.54 10.88 -27.07
C PRO A 261 19.32 11.59 -28.41
N SER A 262 18.31 12.45 -28.48
CA SER A 262 18.01 13.21 -29.69
C SER A 262 19.09 14.27 -29.94
N GLN A 263 19.62 14.35 -31.16
CA GLN A 263 20.41 15.51 -31.56
C GLN A 263 19.47 16.71 -31.69
N SER A 264 19.75 17.76 -30.91
CA SER A 264 18.87 18.90 -30.70
C SER A 264 18.62 19.70 -31.99
N ASN A 265 17.48 19.46 -32.63
CA ASN A 265 16.89 20.34 -33.65
C ASN A 265 15.49 20.76 -33.18
N ILE A 266 15.42 21.91 -32.52
CA ILE A 266 14.17 22.48 -32.01
C ILE A 266 13.34 22.99 -33.19
N SER A 267 12.18 22.37 -33.44
CA SER A 267 11.12 22.91 -34.29
C SER A 267 9.84 23.02 -33.47
N SER A 268 9.41 24.26 -33.23
CA SER A 268 8.23 24.59 -32.42
C SER A 268 6.96 24.66 -33.25
N SER A 269 6.00 23.77 -32.98
CA SER A 269 4.57 23.99 -33.19
C SER A 269 3.79 23.07 -32.22
N GLY A 270 2.60 23.41 -31.73
CA GLY A 270 1.84 24.64 -31.92
C GLY A 270 0.36 24.37 -32.13
N ASN A 271 -0.37 24.04 -31.06
CA ASN A 271 -1.69 24.59 -30.71
C ASN A 271 -2.35 23.78 -29.58
N ALA A 272 -2.92 24.49 -28.61
CA ALA A 272 -3.86 23.96 -27.63
C ALA A 272 -5.29 24.19 -28.12
N GLN A 273 -6.21 23.28 -27.80
CA GLN A 273 -7.64 23.57 -27.88
C GLN A 273 -8.37 22.82 -26.77
N GLU A 274 -9.02 23.57 -25.88
CA GLU A 274 -9.88 23.03 -24.84
C GLU A 274 -11.12 22.35 -25.44
N ASN A 275 -11.66 21.35 -24.74
CA ASN A 275 -13.11 21.28 -24.59
C ASN A 275 -13.51 20.67 -23.25
N GLN A 276 -14.34 21.37 -22.49
CA GLN A 276 -14.98 20.86 -21.28
C GLN A 276 -16.38 20.35 -21.64
N THR A 277 -16.71 19.11 -21.26
CA THR A 277 -18.11 18.70 -21.04
C THR A 277 -18.21 17.83 -19.81
N GLY A 278 -18.86 18.35 -18.76
CA GLY A 278 -19.19 17.58 -17.57
C GLY A 278 -20.54 16.87 -17.70
N THR A 279 -20.74 15.84 -16.89
CA THR A 279 -22.05 15.24 -16.64
C THR A 279 -22.19 14.89 -15.15
N SER A 280 -23.23 15.43 -14.53
CA SER A 280 -23.62 15.16 -13.15
C SER A 280 -24.52 13.93 -13.04
N ILE A 281 -24.36 13.12 -12.00
CA ILE A 281 -25.36 12.15 -11.54
C ILE A 281 -25.60 12.39 -10.05
N ALA A 282 -26.86 12.34 -9.61
CA ALA A 282 -27.28 12.73 -8.26
C ALA A 282 -27.74 11.53 -7.40
N SER A 283 -27.32 11.56 -6.13
CA SER A 283 -27.93 11.02 -4.90
C SER A 283 -28.41 9.55 -4.81
N ASN A 284 -27.92 8.85 -3.79
CA ASN A 284 -28.78 8.24 -2.74
C ASN A 284 -27.97 7.93 -1.45
N SER A 285 -28.68 7.81 -0.33
CA SER A 285 -28.26 7.38 1.04
C SER A 285 -26.79 7.56 1.46
N GLN A 286 -26.53 8.44 2.45
CA GLN A 286 -25.18 8.65 2.97
C GLN A 286 -24.75 7.57 3.97
N ASP A 287 -23.92 6.66 3.47
CA ASP A 287 -23.09 5.77 4.27
C ASP A 287 -21.78 6.50 4.68
N PHE A 288 -21.23 6.18 5.85
CA PHE A 288 -20.06 6.85 6.42
C PHE A 288 -18.92 5.88 6.73
N VAL A 289 -17.69 6.40 6.66
CA VAL A 289 -16.45 5.73 7.05
C VAL A 289 -15.79 6.52 8.19
N TYR A 290 -15.16 5.83 9.14
CA TYR A 290 -14.60 6.44 10.35
C TYR A 290 -13.11 6.75 10.18
N ALA A 291 -12.75 8.02 10.34
CA ALA A 291 -11.41 8.55 10.13
C ALA A 291 -10.76 8.96 11.45
N LYS A 292 -9.48 8.61 11.61
CA LYS A 292 -8.58 9.21 12.60
C LYS A 292 -7.30 9.70 11.93
N ILE A 293 -6.80 10.86 12.35
CA ILE A 293 -5.48 11.37 11.99
C ILE A 293 -4.72 11.68 13.28
N VAL A 294 -3.55 11.09 13.47
CA VAL A 294 -2.76 11.18 14.70
C VAL A 294 -1.29 11.52 14.43
N SER A 295 -0.76 12.40 15.29
CA SER A 295 0.61 12.92 15.25
C SER A 295 1.09 13.16 16.69
N ASP A 296 2.40 13.34 16.85
CA ASP A 296 3.00 13.95 18.04
C ASP A 296 2.85 15.49 18.04
N SER A 297 2.57 16.10 16.89
CA SER A 297 2.65 17.55 16.65
C SER A 297 1.32 18.30 16.63
N PHE A 298 0.19 17.58 16.71
CA PHE A 298 -1.17 18.14 16.80
C PHE A 298 -2.10 17.14 17.50
N ALA A 299 -3.21 17.65 18.06
CA ALA A 299 -4.21 16.83 18.74
C ALA A 299 -4.94 15.87 17.77
N GLU A 300 -5.31 14.67 18.25
CA GLU A 300 -6.03 13.66 17.44
C GLU A 300 -7.24 14.29 16.73
N CYS A 301 -7.26 14.19 15.41
CA CYS A 301 -8.41 14.52 14.58
C CYS A 301 -9.24 13.27 14.37
N SER A 302 -10.54 13.34 14.67
CA SER A 302 -11.52 12.27 14.40
C SER A 302 -12.67 12.83 13.56
N ALA A 303 -13.08 12.11 12.51
CA ALA A 303 -14.18 12.54 11.63
C ALA A 303 -14.93 11.36 10.99
N SER A 304 -16.21 11.55 10.70
CA SER A 304 -17.00 10.66 9.82
C SER A 304 -17.12 11.30 8.43
N VAL A 305 -16.86 10.54 7.36
CA VAL A 305 -16.81 11.04 5.97
C VAL A 305 -17.40 10.02 4.99
N SER A 306 -18.04 10.48 3.91
CA SER A 306 -18.74 9.63 2.91
C SER A 306 -17.90 9.48 1.65
N VAL A 307 -16.97 8.51 1.63
CA VAL A 307 -15.89 8.44 0.64
C VAL A 307 -15.46 6.99 0.35
N THR A 308 -14.70 6.79 -0.74
CA THR A 308 -14.35 5.45 -1.26
C THR A 308 -12.89 5.02 -1.02
N THR A 309 -11.99 5.90 -0.56
CA THR A 309 -10.54 5.60 -0.42
C THR A 309 -9.90 6.26 0.81
N PRO A 310 -8.86 5.67 1.43
CA PRO A 310 -8.13 6.26 2.56
C PRO A 310 -7.57 7.66 2.30
N LEU A 311 -7.16 7.95 1.06
CA LEU A 311 -6.70 9.27 0.64
C LEU A 311 -7.82 10.30 0.69
N GLN A 312 -9.01 9.95 0.18
CA GLN A 312 -10.15 10.85 0.26
C GLN A 312 -10.60 11.02 1.72
N VAL A 313 -10.46 9.98 2.54
CA VAL A 313 -10.71 10.06 4.00
C VAL A 313 -9.83 11.13 4.65
N VAL A 314 -8.50 11.12 4.46
CA VAL A 314 -7.62 12.11 5.09
C VAL A 314 -7.83 13.52 4.56
N LEU A 315 -8.12 13.67 3.26
CA LEU A 315 -8.42 14.97 2.66
C LEU A 315 -9.68 15.62 3.26
N ASP A 316 -10.72 14.83 3.54
CA ASP A 316 -11.98 15.36 4.08
C ASP A 316 -12.00 15.43 5.61
N ALA A 317 -11.30 14.53 6.30
CA ALA A 317 -11.06 14.62 7.74
C ALA A 317 -10.13 15.81 8.09
N GLY A 318 -9.06 16.02 7.32
CA GLY A 318 -8.14 17.14 7.48
C GLY A 318 -8.85 18.49 7.39
N LYS A 319 -9.65 18.71 6.33
CA LYS A 319 -10.51 19.90 6.19
C LYS A 319 -11.43 20.12 7.39
N LYS A 320 -12.09 19.07 7.90
CA LYS A 320 -12.98 19.15 9.07
C LYS A 320 -12.24 19.52 10.36
N CYS A 321 -10.98 19.12 10.49
CA CYS A 321 -10.14 19.39 11.64
C CYS A 321 -9.24 20.63 11.51
N GLY A 322 -9.31 21.37 10.41
CA GLY A 322 -8.42 22.52 10.14
C GLY A 322 -6.96 22.11 9.91
N LEU A 323 -6.71 20.90 9.43
CA LEU A 323 -5.39 20.38 9.08
C LEU A 323 -5.21 20.39 7.56
N ASP A 324 -4.25 21.17 7.07
CA ASP A 324 -3.84 21.11 5.66
C ASP A 324 -3.19 19.77 5.35
N VAL A 325 -3.60 19.13 4.25
CA VAL A 325 -3.08 17.83 3.80
C VAL A 325 -2.35 18.04 2.48
N VAL A 326 -1.04 17.88 2.47
CA VAL A 326 -0.21 18.02 1.28
C VAL A 326 -0.07 16.65 0.62
N VAL A 327 -0.71 16.49 -0.54
CA VAL A 327 -0.61 15.27 -1.37
C VAL A 327 0.38 15.53 -2.50
N VAL A 328 1.30 14.59 -2.70
CA VAL A 328 2.22 14.56 -3.85
C VAL A 328 1.92 13.32 -4.71
N ASP A 329 1.97 13.51 -6.03
CA ASP A 329 1.73 12.45 -7.00
C ASP A 329 2.99 11.61 -7.21
N THR A 330 3.14 10.52 -6.45
CA THR A 330 4.32 9.66 -6.56
C THR A 330 4.20 8.62 -7.66
N THR A 331 5.32 7.95 -7.94
CA THR A 331 5.35 6.81 -8.86
C THR A 331 4.49 5.63 -8.37
N LEU A 332 4.26 5.50 -7.06
CA LEU A 332 3.45 4.43 -6.46
C LEU A 332 2.02 4.89 -6.13
N GLY A 333 1.55 5.96 -6.78
CA GLY A 333 0.26 6.59 -6.54
C GLY A 333 0.35 7.83 -5.65
N LYS A 334 -0.80 8.39 -5.26
CA LYS A 334 -0.86 9.60 -4.43
C LYS A 334 -0.38 9.32 -3.00
N TYR A 335 0.66 10.03 -2.57
CA TYR A 335 1.26 9.98 -1.24
C TYR A 335 0.93 11.25 -0.45
N VAL A 336 0.74 11.12 0.85
CA VAL A 336 0.56 12.28 1.74
C VAL A 336 1.94 12.67 2.27
N SER A 337 2.49 13.78 1.78
CA SER A 337 3.81 14.26 2.21
C SER A 337 3.75 15.05 3.52
N ALA A 338 2.62 15.66 3.84
CA ALA A 338 2.41 16.34 5.12
C ALA A 338 0.93 16.37 5.54
N ILE A 339 0.68 16.44 6.85
CA ILE A 339 -0.60 16.81 7.44
C ILE A 339 -0.34 17.82 8.55
N GLY A 340 -1.11 18.91 8.56
CA GLY A 340 -0.90 20.04 9.47
C GLY A 340 0.53 20.57 9.36
N ASN A 341 1.23 20.64 10.50
CA ASN A 341 2.61 21.10 10.60
C ASN A 341 3.67 19.99 10.47
N LYS A 342 3.30 18.75 10.13
CA LYS A 342 4.20 17.58 10.14
C LYS A 342 4.40 17.03 8.73
N SER A 343 5.61 17.22 8.21
CA SER A 343 6.06 16.63 6.95
C SER A 343 6.77 15.29 7.15
N ALA A 344 6.73 14.43 6.15
CA ALA A 344 7.60 13.26 6.04
C ALA A 344 9.08 13.68 6.09
N SER A 345 9.92 12.82 6.68
CA SER A 345 11.35 13.08 6.87
C SER A 345 12.14 11.78 7.00
N GLY A 346 13.12 11.58 6.11
CA GLY A 346 13.88 10.33 6.02
C GLY A 346 12.96 9.12 5.82
N THR A 347 13.12 8.09 6.66
CA THR A 347 12.30 6.88 6.63
C THR A 347 10.94 7.02 7.32
N ARG A 348 10.62 8.17 7.91
CA ARG A 348 9.34 8.43 8.60
C ARG A 348 8.41 9.25 7.73
N GLY A 349 7.14 8.87 7.68
CA GLY A 349 6.15 9.48 6.81
C GLY A 349 4.72 9.25 7.26
N TRP A 350 3.79 9.78 6.47
CA TRP A 350 2.37 9.54 6.69
C TRP A 350 1.96 8.19 6.14
N MET A 351 1.53 7.33 7.04
CA MET A 351 1.03 6.01 6.75
C MET A 351 -0.47 5.97 7.01
N TYR A 352 -1.16 5.04 6.34
CA TYR A 352 -2.53 4.70 6.69
C TYR A 352 -2.66 3.24 7.10
N ALA A 353 -3.70 2.94 7.87
CA ALA A 353 -4.16 1.61 8.20
C ALA A 353 -5.68 1.55 8.06
N VAL A 354 -6.18 0.40 7.64
CA VAL A 354 -7.62 0.09 7.58
C VAL A 354 -7.88 -1.10 8.48
N ASN A 355 -8.76 -0.91 9.47
CA ASN A 355 -9.08 -1.93 10.49
C ASN A 355 -7.80 -2.49 11.15
N ASP A 356 -6.95 -1.59 11.65
CA ASP A 356 -5.67 -1.85 12.35
C ASP A 356 -4.57 -2.53 11.50
N ARG A 357 -4.85 -2.85 10.22
CA ARG A 357 -3.86 -3.36 9.25
C ARG A 357 -3.28 -2.19 8.45
N LYS A 358 -1.95 -1.99 8.50
CA LYS A 358 -1.26 -1.02 7.63
C LYS A 358 -1.62 -1.26 6.17
N GLY A 359 -1.87 -0.19 5.44
CA GLY A 359 -2.13 -0.23 4.00
C GLY A 359 -0.99 -0.88 3.24
N ASP A 360 -1.32 -1.86 2.41
CA ASP A 360 -0.42 -2.59 1.51
C ASP A 360 -0.48 -2.06 0.06
N VAL A 361 -1.28 -1.01 -0.19
CA VAL A 361 -1.52 -0.41 -1.51
C VAL A 361 -1.54 1.12 -1.41
N ALA A 362 -1.54 1.85 -2.52
CA ALA A 362 -1.64 3.31 -2.49
C ALA A 362 -2.94 3.80 -1.83
N ALA A 363 -2.88 4.88 -1.04
CA ALA A 363 -4.04 5.39 -0.32
C ALA A 363 -5.21 5.85 -1.24
N GLY A 364 -4.94 6.18 -2.50
CA GLY A 364 -5.97 6.48 -3.51
C GLY A 364 -6.52 5.24 -4.25
N GLU A 365 -5.89 4.09 -4.09
CA GLU A 365 -6.23 2.84 -4.77
C GLU A 365 -7.00 1.88 -3.88
N TYR A 366 -6.69 1.83 -2.58
CA TYR A 366 -7.48 1.06 -1.60
C TYR A 366 -8.95 1.47 -1.66
N ARG A 367 -9.84 0.48 -1.83
CA ARG A 367 -11.30 0.68 -1.84
C ARG A 367 -11.86 0.35 -0.47
N LEU A 368 -12.41 1.35 0.20
CA LEU A 368 -13.01 1.21 1.52
C LEU A 368 -14.39 0.56 1.43
N MET A 369 -14.70 -0.27 2.41
CA MET A 369 -16.03 -0.77 2.67
C MET A 369 -16.72 0.12 3.71
N PHE A 370 -18.05 0.11 3.73
CA PHE A 370 -18.81 0.78 4.79
C PHE A 370 -18.41 0.23 6.17
N GLY A 371 -18.27 1.11 7.15
CA GLY A 371 -17.84 0.76 8.50
C GLY A 371 -16.33 0.56 8.69
N ASP A 372 -15.51 0.67 7.63
CA ASP A 372 -14.05 0.64 7.76
C ASP A 372 -13.52 1.73 8.69
N LYS A 373 -12.48 1.39 9.45
CA LYS A 373 -11.76 2.29 10.36
C LYS A 373 -10.43 2.68 9.74
N VAL A 374 -10.32 3.93 9.30
CA VAL A 374 -9.13 4.46 8.61
C VAL A 374 -8.31 5.33 9.54
N MET A 375 -7.18 4.78 10.00
CA MET A 375 -6.19 5.50 10.79
C MET A 375 -5.11 6.08 9.86
N TRP A 376 -4.84 7.37 9.97
CA TRP A 376 -3.64 8.01 9.42
C TRP A 376 -2.70 8.38 10.54
N PHE A 377 -1.46 7.90 10.48
CA PHE A 377 -0.48 8.06 11.53
C PHE A 377 0.90 8.41 10.97
N TYR A 378 1.67 9.18 11.73
CA TYR A 378 3.06 9.51 11.40
C TYR A 378 4.01 8.45 11.98
N GLY A 379 4.61 7.64 11.13
CA GLY A 379 5.40 6.48 11.55
C GLY A 379 6.48 6.07 10.56
N ASP A 380 7.21 5.00 10.88
CA ASP A 380 8.09 4.30 9.92
C ASP A 380 7.48 2.98 9.40
N ALA A 381 8.11 2.43 8.37
CA ALA A 381 7.65 1.21 7.71
C ALA A 381 7.70 -0.04 8.62
N GLN A 382 8.40 0.00 9.75
CA GLN A 382 8.59 -1.12 10.69
C GLN A 382 7.60 -1.06 11.86
N GLU A 383 7.23 0.13 12.32
CA GLU A 383 6.23 0.38 13.36
C GLU A 383 4.88 -0.26 13.01
N ARG A 384 4.22 -0.88 13.98
CA ARG A 384 2.83 -1.34 13.78
C ARG A 384 1.91 -0.13 13.66
N ALA A 385 0.84 -0.25 12.89
CA ALA A 385 -0.24 0.73 12.95
C ALA A 385 -0.69 0.87 14.42
N PRO A 386 -0.87 2.10 14.94
CA PRO A 386 -1.63 2.30 16.15
C PRO A 386 -3.02 1.68 15.93
N ALA A 387 -3.47 0.84 16.85
CA ALA A 387 -4.85 0.36 16.77
C ALA A 387 -5.79 1.57 16.86
N PHE A 388 -6.94 1.50 16.19
CA PHE A 388 -7.85 2.64 16.06
C PHE A 388 -8.40 3.14 17.41
N GLY A 389 -8.43 2.26 18.41
CA GLY A 389 -8.72 2.56 19.82
C GLY A 389 -7.50 2.84 20.70
N SER A 390 -6.27 2.77 20.18
CA SER A 390 -5.02 2.86 20.94
C SER A 390 -4.10 3.97 20.43
N VAL A 391 -4.54 5.22 20.62
CA VAL A 391 -3.64 6.38 20.60
C VAL A 391 -3.75 7.09 21.94
N SER A 392 -2.86 6.71 22.86
CA SER A 392 -2.48 7.57 23.97
C SER A 392 -1.36 8.48 23.45
N SER A 393 -1.69 9.71 23.10
CA SER A 393 -0.68 10.74 22.90
C SER A 393 -0.15 11.16 24.27
N THR A 394 1.04 10.65 24.63
CA THR A 394 1.81 11.16 25.77
C THR A 394 2.33 12.57 25.48
N VAL A 395 1.45 13.55 25.61
CA VAL A 395 1.88 14.87 26.10
C VAL A 395 2.24 14.69 27.57
N SER A 396 3.44 15.12 27.94
CA SER A 396 3.98 14.97 29.30
C SER A 396 3.03 15.54 30.36
N GLY A 397 2.52 14.69 31.26
CA GLY A 397 1.85 15.14 32.49
C GLY A 397 0.38 14.75 32.67
N ALA A 398 0.02 13.47 32.51
CA ALA A 398 -1.22 12.91 33.07
C ALA A 398 -1.04 11.43 33.44
N ILE A 399 -1.48 11.03 34.63
CA ILE A 399 -1.50 9.63 35.06
C ILE A 399 -2.83 9.02 34.59
N ALA A 400 -2.76 8.05 33.68
CA ALA A 400 -3.91 7.24 33.28
C ALA A 400 -3.84 5.87 33.99
N THR A 401 -4.68 5.67 35.00
CA THR A 401 -4.93 4.33 35.56
C THR A 401 -5.79 3.54 34.57
N GLN A 402 -5.21 2.52 33.95
CA GLN A 402 -5.97 1.52 33.22
C GLN A 402 -6.68 0.57 34.19
N SER A 403 -7.90 0.17 33.86
CA SER A 403 -8.49 -1.09 34.33
C SER A 403 -8.78 -1.96 33.12
N SER A 404 -8.29 -3.19 33.16
CA SER A 404 -8.60 -4.22 32.16
C SER A 404 -9.30 -5.38 32.85
N VAL A 405 -10.26 -6.01 32.17
CA VAL A 405 -10.70 -7.36 32.55
C VAL A 405 -9.69 -8.32 31.92
N SER A 406 -9.01 -9.11 32.74
CA SER A 406 -7.89 -9.95 32.27
C SER A 406 -8.21 -11.44 32.26
N LEU A 407 -7.60 -12.15 31.31
CA LEU A 407 -6.81 -13.32 31.70
C LEU A 407 -5.39 -12.80 32.02
N ASN A 408 -4.90 -13.03 33.25
CA ASN A 408 -3.84 -12.29 33.99
C ASN A 408 -2.39 -12.41 33.42
N VAL A 409 -1.30 -11.75 33.90
CA VAL A 409 -0.91 -11.18 35.22
C VAL A 409 0.29 -10.18 35.04
N ILE A 410 0.60 -9.17 35.89
CA ILE A 410 1.45 -9.22 37.13
C ILE A 410 1.56 -7.84 37.86
N VAL A 411 2.52 -7.64 38.80
CA VAL A 411 2.59 -6.54 39.81
C VAL A 411 4.04 -6.01 40.02
N ASP A 412 4.15 -4.75 40.50
CA ASP A 412 5.09 -4.17 41.52
C ASP A 412 6.01 -2.97 41.13
N ILE A 413 6.31 -2.14 42.14
CA ILE A 413 6.79 -0.74 42.09
C ILE A 413 8.27 -0.63 42.58
N PRO A 414 8.97 0.53 42.44
CA PRO A 414 8.98 1.49 43.57
C PRO A 414 9.01 3.00 43.19
N GLN A 415 8.75 3.83 44.21
CA GLN A 415 8.62 5.31 44.14
C GLN A 415 9.91 6.08 43.80
N GLN A 416 9.73 7.33 43.34
CA GLN A 416 10.53 8.49 43.76
C GLN A 416 9.63 9.71 44.01
N VAL A 417 10.06 10.62 44.88
CA VAL A 417 9.27 11.76 45.40
C VAL A 417 9.94 13.08 45.01
N SER A 418 9.16 14.09 44.60
CA SER A 418 9.53 15.50 44.77
C SER A 418 8.30 16.42 44.84
N VAL A 419 8.47 17.57 45.47
CA VAL A 419 7.39 18.37 46.09
C VAL A 419 7.16 19.70 45.38
N GLY A 420 5.90 20.14 45.29
CA GLY A 420 5.55 21.56 45.47
C GLY A 420 5.02 22.30 44.25
N GLY A 421 3.69 22.47 44.19
CA GLY A 421 2.99 23.36 43.27
C GLY A 421 1.49 23.07 43.28
N GLY A 422 0.67 24.01 43.74
CA GLY A 422 -0.76 23.75 43.99
C GLY A 422 -1.55 23.42 42.72
N GLY A 423 -2.34 22.34 42.76
CA GLY A 423 -3.22 21.90 41.68
C GLY A 423 -4.53 21.34 42.23
N THR A 424 -5.60 21.45 41.45
CA THR A 424 -6.96 20.98 41.76
C THR A 424 -7.01 19.47 42.02
N VAL A 425 -7.93 19.05 42.89
CA VAL A 425 -8.19 17.62 43.17
C VAL A 425 -8.71 16.96 41.89
N ALA A 426 -7.99 15.96 41.38
CA ALA A 426 -8.44 15.17 40.24
C ALA A 426 -9.57 14.21 40.68
N HIS A 427 -10.70 14.24 39.96
CA HIS A 427 -11.80 13.30 40.16
C HIS A 427 -11.64 12.11 39.21
N GLU A 428 -11.65 10.89 39.75
CA GLU A 428 -11.41 9.65 38.99
C GLU A 428 -12.60 9.28 38.09
N ALA A 429 -12.35 8.76 36.88
CA ALA A 429 -13.34 8.14 36.02
C ALA A 429 -13.26 6.62 36.16
N ARG A 430 -14.36 5.95 36.54
CA ARG A 430 -14.34 4.50 36.82
C ARG A 430 -15.62 3.80 36.39
N ILE A 431 -15.52 2.89 35.43
CA ILE A 431 -16.63 2.01 35.00
C ILE A 431 -16.46 0.64 35.63
N GLU A 432 -17.56 0.07 36.12
CA GLU A 432 -17.71 -1.34 36.48
C GLU A 432 -18.73 -2.02 35.55
N LEU A 433 -18.49 -3.29 35.25
CA LEU A 433 -19.46 -4.20 34.63
C LEU A 433 -19.74 -5.31 35.65
N ASP A 434 -21.01 -5.56 35.96
CA ASP A 434 -21.39 -6.52 37.01
C ASP A 434 -21.44 -7.97 36.49
N ASP A 435 -21.45 -8.17 35.16
CA ASP A 435 -21.28 -9.47 34.49
C ASP A 435 -20.17 -9.37 33.43
N THR A 436 -19.22 -10.30 33.45
CA THR A 436 -18.07 -10.36 32.54
C THR A 436 -18.26 -11.37 31.39
N SER A 437 -19.46 -11.93 31.21
CA SER A 437 -19.71 -12.97 30.20
C SER A 437 -21.09 -12.88 29.53
N ALA A 438 -21.10 -12.49 28.24
CA ALA A 438 -22.30 -12.46 27.40
C ALA A 438 -22.44 -13.75 26.59
N PHE A 439 -23.38 -14.64 26.96
CA PHE A 439 -23.64 -15.89 26.21
C PHE A 439 -24.97 -15.87 25.46
N PHE A 440 -24.88 -15.83 24.13
CA PHE A 440 -26.03 -15.71 23.22
C PHE A 440 -26.72 -17.05 22.85
N GLY A 441 -26.19 -18.19 23.32
CA GLY A 441 -26.74 -19.51 23.01
C GLY A 441 -26.52 -19.95 21.56
N THR A 442 -27.35 -20.91 21.12
CA THR A 442 -27.32 -21.45 19.76
C THR A 442 -28.36 -20.75 18.89
N LEU A 443 -27.91 -20.04 17.86
CA LEU A 443 -28.75 -19.29 16.92
C LEU A 443 -28.70 -19.89 15.52
N ARG A 444 -29.84 -19.92 14.83
CA ARG A 444 -29.94 -20.26 13.40
C ARG A 444 -29.88 -19.01 12.53
N ARG A 445 -29.67 -19.21 11.23
CA ARG A 445 -29.76 -18.16 10.21
C ARG A 445 -31.12 -17.47 10.25
N GLY A 446 -31.12 -16.14 10.33
CA GLY A 446 -32.30 -15.30 10.47
C GLY A 446 -32.81 -15.12 11.91
N GLU A 447 -32.23 -15.80 12.90
CA GLU A 447 -32.57 -15.61 14.31
C GLU A 447 -31.72 -14.48 14.92
N LYS A 448 -32.31 -13.76 15.89
CA LYS A 448 -31.65 -12.75 16.71
C LYS A 448 -31.97 -12.97 18.18
N THR A 449 -31.07 -12.58 19.07
CA THR A 449 -31.28 -12.62 20.53
C THR A 449 -30.52 -11.47 21.19
N SER A 450 -30.79 -11.20 22.46
CA SER A 450 -30.00 -10.26 23.26
C SER A 450 -29.77 -10.74 24.70
N VAL A 451 -28.76 -10.17 25.34
CA VAL A 451 -28.41 -10.36 26.74
C VAL A 451 -28.26 -9.00 27.42
N GLN A 452 -28.58 -8.95 28.71
CA GLN A 452 -28.56 -7.72 29.49
C GLN A 452 -27.23 -7.58 30.22
N VAL A 453 -26.46 -6.53 29.93
CA VAL A 453 -25.14 -6.26 30.54
C VAL A 453 -25.23 -5.04 31.44
N PRO A 454 -25.17 -5.19 32.79
CA PRO A 454 -25.18 -4.05 33.71
C PRO A 454 -23.86 -3.28 33.66
N VAL A 455 -23.94 -1.95 33.68
CA VAL A 455 -22.80 -1.02 33.68
C VAL A 455 -23.01 0.09 34.72
N SER A 456 -22.00 0.30 35.55
CA SER A 456 -22.03 1.30 36.63
C SER A 456 -20.87 2.28 36.51
N ASN A 457 -21.11 3.57 36.78
CA ASN A 457 -20.04 4.54 36.99
C ASN A 457 -19.81 4.71 38.50
N ARG A 458 -18.61 4.34 38.97
CA ARG A 458 -18.15 4.55 40.36
C ARG A 458 -17.12 5.67 40.47
N GLY A 459 -16.89 6.42 39.40
CA GLY A 459 -16.02 7.58 39.36
C GLY A 459 -16.69 8.82 39.95
N GLY A 460 -15.88 9.85 40.17
CA GLY A 460 -16.31 11.19 40.59
C GLY A 460 -16.64 12.14 39.43
N VAL A 461 -16.70 11.65 38.19
CA VAL A 461 -17.10 12.44 37.01
C VAL A 461 -18.18 11.72 36.20
N ASP A 462 -19.07 12.49 35.57
CA ASP A 462 -20.04 11.98 34.60
C ASP A 462 -19.33 11.46 33.34
N LEU A 463 -19.85 10.39 32.74
CA LEU A 463 -19.29 9.78 31.55
C LEU A 463 -20.24 9.86 30.35
N THR A 464 -19.68 9.90 29.14
CA THR A 464 -20.29 9.33 27.95
C THR A 464 -19.61 7.99 27.70
N ILE A 465 -20.38 6.91 27.75
CA ILE A 465 -19.93 5.55 27.46
C ILE A 465 -20.20 5.17 26.01
N GLY A 466 -19.35 4.32 25.44
CA GLY A 466 -19.51 3.71 24.13
C GLY A 466 -18.85 2.33 24.11
N ALA A 467 -18.90 1.64 22.97
CA ALA A 467 -18.40 0.26 22.85
C ALA A 467 -17.35 0.07 21.74
N GLN A 468 -16.61 -1.03 21.84
CA GLN A 468 -15.76 -1.57 20.79
C GLN A 468 -15.91 -3.10 20.77
N VAL A 469 -16.21 -3.68 19.60
CA VAL A 469 -16.30 -5.14 19.43
C VAL A 469 -15.14 -5.66 18.57
N SER A 470 -14.61 -6.83 18.94
CA SER A 470 -13.58 -7.57 18.20
C SER A 470 -13.93 -9.08 18.13
N GLY A 471 -13.20 -9.84 17.31
CA GLY A 471 -13.39 -11.29 17.17
C GLY A 471 -14.03 -11.70 15.84
N SER A 472 -15.00 -12.62 15.89
CA SER A 472 -15.63 -13.15 14.67
C SER A 472 -16.44 -12.09 13.91
N ASP A 473 -16.55 -12.26 12.61
CA ASP A 473 -17.36 -11.43 11.72
C ASP A 473 -18.83 -11.34 12.15
N LEU A 474 -19.38 -12.41 12.74
CA LEU A 474 -20.74 -12.41 13.29
C LEU A 474 -20.93 -11.31 14.33
N PHE A 475 -20.04 -11.19 15.31
CA PHE A 475 -20.13 -10.16 16.35
C PHE A 475 -19.71 -8.79 15.83
N VAL A 476 -18.60 -8.71 15.07
CA VAL A 476 -18.10 -7.44 14.55
C VAL A 476 -19.11 -6.77 13.60
N GLN A 477 -19.90 -7.54 12.84
CA GLN A 477 -20.84 -6.97 11.86
C GLN A 477 -22.31 -6.90 12.32
N ASN A 478 -22.73 -7.70 13.32
CA ASN A 478 -24.15 -7.89 13.65
C ASN A 478 -24.49 -7.76 15.14
N LEU A 479 -23.57 -7.22 15.97
CA LEU A 479 -23.83 -6.91 17.37
C LEU A 479 -24.44 -5.50 17.50
N GLU A 480 -25.53 -5.41 18.26
CA GLU A 480 -26.23 -4.17 18.59
C GLU A 480 -26.17 -3.94 20.11
N ILE A 481 -26.22 -2.68 20.54
CA ILE A 481 -26.33 -2.29 21.94
C ILE A 481 -27.46 -1.26 22.03
N ASN A 482 -28.50 -1.57 22.80
CA ASN A 482 -29.75 -0.81 22.86
C ASN A 482 -30.37 -0.55 21.47
N SER A 483 -30.35 -1.57 20.60
CA SER A 483 -30.81 -1.51 19.19
C SER A 483 -30.06 -0.52 18.27
N ALA A 484 -28.89 -0.02 18.69
CA ALA A 484 -27.94 0.67 17.82
C ALA A 484 -26.78 -0.28 17.48
N TYR A 485 -26.22 -0.21 16.26
CA TYR A 485 -25.00 -0.95 15.94
C TYR A 485 -23.88 -0.56 16.92
N TRP A 486 -23.09 -1.53 17.39
CA TRP A 486 -22.19 -1.34 18.53
C TRP A 486 -21.18 -0.19 18.36
N ALA A 487 -20.77 0.12 17.12
CA ALA A 487 -19.83 1.21 16.83
C ALA A 487 -20.46 2.60 16.97
N ASP A 488 -21.79 2.68 16.81
CA ASP A 488 -22.58 3.91 16.88
C ASP A 488 -23.22 4.09 18.28
N PHE A 489 -23.12 3.07 19.14
CA PHE A 489 -23.63 3.11 20.51
C PHE A 489 -22.91 4.16 21.36
N GLN A 490 -23.68 5.13 21.87
CA GLN A 490 -23.27 6.01 22.96
C GLN A 490 -24.40 6.15 23.99
N SER A 491 -24.05 6.29 25.26
CA SER A 491 -24.98 6.68 26.33
C SER A 491 -24.29 7.56 27.36
N SER A 492 -25.04 8.41 28.08
CA SER A 492 -24.50 9.01 29.30
C SER A 492 -24.40 7.96 30.41
N LEU A 493 -23.49 8.14 31.37
CA LEU A 493 -23.46 7.41 32.63
C LEU A 493 -22.93 8.33 33.73
N GLY A 494 -23.84 8.98 34.45
CA GLY A 494 -23.53 9.98 35.47
C GLY A 494 -22.84 9.39 36.71
N VAL A 495 -22.32 10.26 37.59
CA VAL A 495 -21.68 9.83 38.85
C VAL A 495 -22.61 8.95 39.68
N ASN A 496 -22.14 7.75 40.06
CA ASN A 496 -22.91 6.70 40.74
C ASN A 496 -24.14 6.16 39.96
N GLU A 497 -24.31 6.51 38.68
CA GLU A 497 -25.38 5.97 37.84
C GLU A 497 -25.09 4.50 37.47
N HIS A 498 -26.14 3.68 37.49
CA HIS A 498 -26.16 2.31 36.98
C HIS A 498 -27.16 2.23 35.83
N LYS A 499 -26.74 1.65 34.71
CA LYS A 499 -27.58 1.33 33.55
C LYS A 499 -27.46 -0.15 33.19
N THR A 500 -28.40 -0.64 32.39
CA THR A 500 -28.30 -1.95 31.76
C THR A 500 -28.30 -1.75 30.25
N LEU A 501 -27.38 -2.44 29.57
CA LEU A 501 -27.23 -2.42 28.12
C LEU A 501 -27.88 -3.69 27.54
N ASP A 502 -28.82 -3.52 26.61
CA ASP A 502 -29.41 -4.62 25.85
C ASP A 502 -28.48 -4.94 24.66
N VAL A 503 -27.62 -5.94 24.85
CA VAL A 503 -26.61 -6.34 23.88
C VAL A 503 -27.20 -7.43 23.00
N GLY A 504 -27.54 -7.10 21.77
CA GLY A 504 -28.14 -7.99 20.78
C GLY A 504 -27.12 -8.56 19.79
N VAL A 505 -27.38 -9.75 19.26
CA VAL A 505 -26.71 -10.25 18.04
C VAL A 505 -27.74 -10.86 17.08
N SER A 506 -27.57 -10.57 15.80
CA SER A 506 -28.40 -11.11 14.71
C SER A 506 -27.55 -12.04 13.83
N VAL A 507 -28.07 -13.20 13.45
CA VAL A 507 -27.42 -14.07 12.45
C VAL A 507 -28.07 -13.82 11.09
N PRO A 508 -27.39 -13.25 10.08
CA PRO A 508 -27.98 -13.03 8.77
C PRO A 508 -28.53 -14.32 8.14
N SER A 509 -29.64 -14.22 7.40
CA SER A 509 -30.23 -15.36 6.67
C SER A 509 -29.27 -15.99 5.66
N ALA A 510 -28.35 -15.19 5.11
CA ALA A 510 -27.30 -15.61 4.19
C ALA A 510 -25.98 -16.05 4.88
N TYR A 511 -25.88 -16.02 6.21
CA TYR A 511 -24.63 -16.25 6.93
C TYR A 511 -24.11 -17.68 6.77
N ASN A 512 -22.98 -17.85 6.09
CA ASN A 512 -22.53 -19.15 5.56
C ASN A 512 -21.52 -19.91 6.46
N ARG A 513 -21.06 -19.32 7.57
CA ARG A 513 -20.06 -19.91 8.47
C ARG A 513 -20.71 -20.62 9.67
N ALA A 514 -20.49 -21.94 9.77
CA ALA A 514 -20.94 -22.75 10.90
C ALA A 514 -19.80 -22.95 11.92
N GLY A 515 -20.15 -23.17 13.19
CA GLY A 515 -19.19 -23.43 14.27
C GLY A 515 -19.45 -22.56 15.51
N THR A 516 -18.53 -22.64 16.48
CA THR A 516 -18.52 -21.72 17.63
C THR A 516 -17.89 -20.40 17.21
N HIS A 517 -18.56 -19.30 17.52
CA HIS A 517 -18.10 -17.95 17.26
C HIS A 517 -17.74 -17.28 18.59
N THR A 518 -16.63 -16.54 18.62
CA THR A 518 -16.14 -15.84 19.80
C THR A 518 -15.78 -14.40 19.47
N GLY A 519 -15.95 -13.51 20.45
CA GLY A 519 -15.59 -12.10 20.33
C GLY A 519 -15.47 -11.45 21.70
N GLU A 520 -15.04 -10.20 21.69
CA GLU A 520 -14.83 -9.37 22.87
C GLU A 520 -15.57 -8.05 22.67
N MET A 521 -16.19 -7.53 23.73
CA MET A 521 -16.84 -6.22 23.73
C MET A 521 -16.28 -5.39 24.89
N VAL A 522 -15.59 -4.30 24.56
CA VAL A 522 -15.04 -3.34 25.53
C VAL A 522 -15.99 -2.15 25.64
N ILE A 523 -16.47 -1.86 26.86
CA ILE A 523 -17.17 -0.60 27.16
C ILE A 523 -16.14 0.41 27.64
N TRP A 524 -16.02 1.53 26.92
CA TRP A 524 -15.15 2.65 27.28
C TRP A 524 -15.98 3.85 27.75
N GLY A 525 -15.36 4.77 28.50
CA GLY A 525 -16.00 5.99 28.97
C GLY A 525 -15.10 7.21 28.81
N LYS A 526 -15.69 8.33 28.39
CA LYS A 526 -15.06 9.65 28.33
C LYS A 526 -15.74 10.57 29.33
N ALA A 527 -14.97 11.27 30.16
CA ALA A 527 -15.49 12.27 31.07
C ALA A 527 -16.27 13.37 30.31
N ARG A 528 -17.43 13.75 30.84
CA ARG A 528 -18.20 14.92 30.41
C ARG A 528 -17.80 16.09 31.31
N ASN A 529 -17.50 17.23 30.69
CA ASN A 529 -17.31 18.52 31.36
C ASN A 529 -18.66 19.18 31.66
#